data_AF-A0A2W6JD12-F1
#
_entry.id   AF-A0A2W6JD12-F1
#
_cell.length_a   1.000
_cell.length_b   1.000
_cell.length_c   1.000
_cell.angle_alpha   90.00
_cell.angle_beta   90.00
_cell.angle_gamma   90.00
#
_symmetry.space_group_name_H-M   'P 1'
#
loop_
_entity.id
_entity.type
_entity.pdbx_description
1 polymer ?
#
loop_
_entity_poly.entity_id
_entity_poly.type
_entity_poly.pdbx_seq_one_letter_code
_entity_poly.pdbx_strand_id
1 'polypeptide(L)'
;MVEFQPSAWDRGSYLNVGACWLWEEKDYLSFDVGGRVAGFERFTETAEFASAAQVLAKQAAAEVLALRDRFPTPGHVRTLMSHHPKPGIREHIHAGITAGLAGAYDEGRRHLALAATETHPAPWVDVLKQRCAELMPLLQRDGGFEAEIAATVTRTRRALGLPEWRSSPLIPPG
;
A
#
# COMPACT_ATOMS: atom_id res chain seq x y z
N MET A 1 -3.07 -3.54 -7.32
CA MET A 1 -4.32 -2.85 -7.69
C MET A 1 -4.22 -2.43 -9.15
N VAL A 2 -5.30 -2.58 -9.90
CA VAL A 2 -5.43 -2.11 -11.29
C VAL A 2 -6.66 -1.22 -11.36
N GLU A 3 -6.51 -0.03 -11.93
CA GLU A 3 -7.60 0.90 -12.15
C GLU A 3 -7.60 1.36 -13.61
N PHE A 4 -8.74 1.17 -14.27
CA PHE A 4 -9.03 1.71 -15.60
C PHE A 4 -9.76 3.05 -15.43
N GLN A 5 -8.97 4.10 -15.18
CA GLN A 5 -9.51 5.39 -14.76
C GLN A 5 -10.19 6.12 -15.94
N PRO A 6 -11.46 6.52 -15.83
CA PRO A 6 -12.12 7.29 -16.88
C PRO A 6 -11.60 8.74 -16.93
N SER A 7 -11.85 9.42 -18.05
CA SER A 7 -11.65 10.86 -18.17
C SER A 7 -13.00 11.58 -18.06
N ALA A 8 -13.02 12.73 -17.39
CA ALA A 8 -14.19 13.61 -17.37
C ALA A 8 -14.40 14.35 -18.70
N TRP A 9 -13.35 14.46 -19.52
CA TRP A 9 -13.34 15.27 -20.74
C TRP A 9 -13.64 14.46 -22.00
N ASP A 10 -13.48 13.13 -21.94
CA ASP A 10 -13.59 12.30 -23.12
C ASP A 10 -13.85 10.83 -22.77
N ARG A 11 -14.42 10.09 -23.73
CA ARG A 11 -14.70 8.66 -23.57
C ARG A 11 -13.42 7.88 -23.80
N GLY A 12 -13.05 7.02 -22.86
CA GLY A 12 -11.81 6.25 -22.91
C GLY A 12 -11.31 5.92 -21.51
N SER A 13 -10.06 5.48 -21.41
CA SER A 13 -9.48 5.06 -20.14
C SER A 13 -7.98 5.32 -20.07
N TYR A 14 -7.51 5.70 -18.88
CA TYR A 14 -6.11 5.55 -18.49
C TYR A 14 -5.91 4.20 -17.81
N LEU A 15 -4.67 3.72 -17.76
CA LEU A 15 -4.29 2.59 -16.93
C LEU A 15 -3.41 3.04 -15.76
N ASN A 16 -3.90 2.81 -14.55
CA ASN A 16 -3.12 2.95 -13.32
C ASN A 16 -2.87 1.57 -12.70
N VAL A 17 -1.64 1.29 -12.30
CA VAL A 17 -1.26 0.07 -11.60
C VAL A 17 -0.34 0.41 -10.43
N GLY A 18 -0.60 -0.19 -9.29
CA GLY A 18 0.20 0.04 -8.09
C GLY A 18 -0.12 -0.88 -6.94
N ALA A 19 0.71 -0.79 -5.90
CA ALA A 19 0.58 -1.54 -4.67
C ALA A 19 -0.18 -0.75 -3.60
N CYS A 20 -0.92 -1.47 -2.76
CA CYS A 20 -1.63 -0.96 -1.60
C CYS A 20 -1.36 -1.94 -0.45
N TRP A 21 -0.74 -1.49 0.63
CA TRP A 21 -0.20 -2.36 1.67
C TRP A 21 -1.23 -2.87 2.68
N LEU A 22 -2.42 -2.27 2.72
CA LEU A 22 -3.59 -2.68 3.51
C LEU A 22 -3.45 -2.65 5.06
N TRP A 23 -2.27 -2.32 5.60
CA TRP A 23 -2.05 -2.15 7.05
C TRP A 23 -2.49 -0.77 7.59
N GLU A 24 -3.33 -0.05 6.86
CA GLU A 24 -4.05 1.16 7.26
C GLU A 24 -5.53 0.85 7.06
N GLU A 25 -6.34 0.88 8.12
CA GLU A 25 -7.77 0.56 8.03
C GLU A 25 -8.53 1.70 7.33
N LYS A 26 -9.10 1.37 6.17
CA LYS A 26 -9.87 2.28 5.31
C LYS A 26 -10.79 1.49 4.37
N ASP A 27 -11.84 2.14 3.90
CA ASP A 27 -12.85 1.61 2.98
C ASP A 27 -12.64 2.03 1.52
N TYR A 28 -11.51 2.68 1.22
CA TYR A 28 -11.10 3.06 -0.13
C TYR A 28 -9.69 2.57 -0.44
N LEU A 29 -9.42 2.37 -1.73
CA LEU A 29 -8.08 1.99 -2.19
C LEU A 29 -7.23 3.22 -2.48
N SER A 30 -5.91 3.09 -2.25
CA SER A 30 -4.91 4.09 -2.64
C SER A 30 -3.66 3.41 -3.17
N PHE A 31 -2.85 4.14 -3.94
CA PHE A 31 -1.53 3.67 -4.34
C PHE A 31 -0.49 4.13 -3.31
N ASP A 32 0.16 3.16 -2.65
CA ASP A 32 1.35 3.45 -1.83
C ASP A 32 2.61 3.46 -2.70
N VAL A 33 2.62 2.67 -3.78
CA VAL A 33 3.63 2.69 -4.84
C VAL A 33 2.95 2.47 -6.19
N GLY A 34 3.41 3.16 -7.22
CA GLY A 34 2.88 3.04 -8.59
C GLY A 34 1.96 4.21 -8.94
N GLY A 35 1.14 4.04 -9.98
CA GLY A 35 0.31 5.11 -10.53
C GLY A 35 0.03 4.87 -12.00
N ARG A 36 0.01 5.94 -12.79
CA ARG A 36 -0.27 5.87 -14.23
C ARG A 36 0.85 5.17 -14.99
N VAL A 37 0.52 4.09 -15.69
CA VAL A 37 1.46 3.30 -16.51
C VAL A 37 1.15 3.38 -18.00
N ALA A 38 -0.04 3.81 -18.39
CA ALA A 38 -0.38 4.13 -19.78
C ALA A 38 -1.08 5.49 -19.90
N GLY A 39 -0.91 6.13 -21.06
CA GLY A 39 -1.62 7.34 -21.44
C GLY A 39 -3.13 7.14 -21.58
N PHE A 40 -3.83 8.17 -22.09
CA PHE A 40 -5.25 8.07 -22.33
C PHE A 40 -5.52 7.29 -23.63
N GLU A 41 -6.17 6.13 -23.51
CA GLU A 41 -6.71 5.42 -24.67
C GLU A 41 -8.14 5.90 -24.93
N ARG A 42 -8.31 6.63 -26.02
CA ARG A 42 -9.61 7.19 -26.44
C ARG A 42 -10.51 6.08 -26.96
N PHE A 43 -11.78 6.12 -26.55
CA PHE A 43 -12.84 5.33 -27.16
C PHE A 43 -13.33 6.03 -28.44
N THR A 44 -13.06 5.42 -29.58
CA THR A 44 -13.59 5.81 -30.90
C THR A 44 -14.75 4.90 -31.28
N GLU A 45 -14.47 3.61 -31.39
CA GLU A 45 -15.41 2.55 -31.71
C GLU A 45 -15.12 1.25 -30.96
N THR A 46 -16.11 0.35 -30.91
CA THR A 46 -16.04 -0.84 -30.07
C THR A 46 -14.95 -1.82 -30.49
N ALA A 47 -14.70 -2.03 -31.78
CA ALA A 47 -13.73 -3.04 -32.23
C ALA A 47 -12.28 -2.57 -32.00
N GLU A 48 -11.95 -1.33 -32.38
CA GLU A 48 -10.67 -0.71 -32.02
C GLU A 48 -10.44 -0.66 -30.51
N PHE A 49 -11.43 -0.21 -29.74
CA PHE A 49 -11.28 -0.09 -28.29
C PHE A 49 -11.18 -1.45 -27.60
N ALA A 50 -11.84 -2.49 -28.11
CA ALA A 50 -11.67 -3.85 -27.60
C ALA A 50 -10.23 -4.33 -27.78
N SER A 51 -9.59 -4.01 -28.90
CA SER A 51 -8.17 -4.30 -29.13
C SER A 51 -7.28 -3.52 -28.16
N ALA A 52 -7.51 -2.20 -28.01
CA ALA A 52 -6.78 -1.37 -27.06
C ALA A 52 -6.95 -1.85 -25.61
N ALA A 53 -8.16 -2.23 -25.20
CA ALA A 53 -8.46 -2.76 -23.89
C ALA A 53 -7.71 -4.07 -23.61
N GLN A 54 -7.55 -4.94 -24.61
CA GLN A 54 -6.72 -6.16 -24.46
C GLN A 54 -5.25 -5.82 -24.26
N VAL A 55 -4.72 -4.81 -24.95
CA VAL A 55 -3.34 -4.33 -24.76
C VAL A 55 -3.16 -3.78 -23.35
N LEU A 56 -4.07 -2.90 -22.90
CA LEU A 56 -4.04 -2.37 -21.53
C LEU A 56 -4.16 -3.48 -20.48
N ALA A 57 -5.01 -4.48 -20.69
CA ALA A 57 -5.15 -5.61 -19.78
C ALA A 57 -3.86 -6.45 -19.68
N LYS A 58 -3.17 -6.69 -20.81
CA LYS A 58 -1.88 -7.39 -20.83
C LYS A 58 -0.80 -6.57 -20.11
N GLN A 59 -0.77 -5.26 -20.34
CA GLN A 59 0.16 -4.37 -19.63
C GLN A 59 -0.13 -4.38 -18.13
N ALA A 60 -1.40 -4.28 -17.73
CA ALA A 60 -1.80 -4.32 -16.33
C ALA A 60 -1.35 -5.63 -15.64
N ALA A 61 -1.49 -6.77 -16.32
CA ALA A 61 -1.03 -8.05 -15.81
C ALA A 61 0.48 -8.08 -15.62
N ALA A 62 1.26 -7.59 -16.58
CA ALA A 62 2.71 -7.51 -16.49
C ALA A 62 3.17 -6.62 -15.32
N GLU A 63 2.57 -5.44 -15.16
CA GLU A 63 2.86 -4.52 -14.06
C GLU A 63 2.51 -5.12 -12.68
N VAL A 64 1.41 -5.86 -12.58
CA VAL A 64 1.05 -6.58 -11.35
C VAL A 64 2.09 -7.64 -10.99
N LEU A 65 2.60 -8.38 -11.97
CA LEU A 65 3.66 -9.37 -11.75
C LEU A 65 4.96 -8.68 -11.31
N ALA A 66 5.35 -7.60 -11.98
CA ALA A 66 6.53 -6.81 -11.62
C ALA A 66 6.45 -6.27 -10.17
N LEU A 67 5.27 -5.81 -9.74
CA LEU A 67 5.06 -5.36 -8.36
C LEU A 67 5.14 -6.52 -7.34
N ARG A 68 4.63 -7.70 -7.69
CA ARG A 68 4.73 -8.90 -6.84
C ARG A 68 6.18 -9.35 -6.69
N ASP A 69 6.94 -9.33 -7.78
CA ASP A 69 8.36 -9.69 -7.79
C ASP A 69 9.21 -8.66 -7.01
N ARG A 70 8.83 -7.38 -7.09
CA ARG A 70 9.52 -6.29 -6.37
C ARG A 70 9.22 -6.28 -4.87
N PHE A 71 8.01 -6.66 -4.47
CA PHE A 71 7.56 -6.61 -3.07
C PHE A 71 6.95 -7.92 -2.58
N PRO A 72 7.70 -9.04 -2.60
CA PRO A 72 7.18 -10.34 -2.17
C PRO A 72 7.00 -10.42 -0.65
N THR A 73 7.69 -9.56 0.12
CA THR A 73 7.60 -9.52 1.59
C THR A 73 7.66 -8.08 2.12
N PRO A 74 7.15 -7.81 3.34
CA PRO A 74 7.29 -6.51 3.99
C PRO A 74 8.74 -6.01 4.10
N GLY A 75 9.75 -6.90 4.13
CA GLY A 75 11.16 -6.52 4.17
C GLY A 75 11.64 -5.76 2.91
N HIS A 76 11.03 -6.01 1.75
CA HIS A 76 11.32 -5.25 0.53
C HIS A 76 10.77 -3.82 0.63
N VAL A 77 9.62 -3.64 1.28
CA VAL A 77 9.07 -2.32 1.58
C VAL A 77 9.96 -1.59 2.58
N ARG A 78 10.48 -2.27 3.62
CA ARG A 78 11.47 -1.68 4.54
C ARG A 78 12.70 -1.16 3.80
N THR A 79 13.25 -1.96 2.89
CA THR A 79 14.42 -1.58 2.07
C THR A 79 14.11 -0.35 1.24
N LEU A 80 12.94 -0.31 0.58
CA LEU A 80 12.49 0.87 -0.16
C LEU A 80 12.44 2.12 0.74
N MET A 81 11.87 2.01 1.95
CA MET A 81 11.76 3.13 2.89
C MET A 81 13.12 3.63 3.37
N SER A 82 14.11 2.75 3.57
CA SER A 82 15.47 3.15 3.97
C SER A 82 16.21 4.01 2.95
N HIS A 83 15.77 3.98 1.69
CA HIS A 83 16.34 4.77 0.60
C HIS A 83 15.49 6.00 0.25
N HIS A 84 14.41 6.27 0.99
CA HIS A 84 13.54 7.41 0.68
C HIS A 84 14.25 8.73 1.03
N PRO A 85 14.46 9.65 0.06
CA PRO A 85 15.33 10.81 0.25
C PRO A 85 14.78 11.86 1.21
N LYS A 86 13.45 11.95 1.32
CA LYS A 86 12.72 12.88 2.19
C LYS A 86 11.47 12.19 2.73
N PRO A 87 11.59 11.31 3.72
CA PRO A 87 10.44 10.59 4.27
C PRO A 87 9.49 11.59 4.93
N GLY A 88 8.20 11.47 4.63
CA GLY A 88 7.14 12.15 5.37
C GLY A 88 6.42 11.18 6.29
N ILE A 89 5.22 11.57 6.74
CA ILE A 89 4.43 10.76 7.69
C ILE A 89 4.17 9.34 7.19
N ARG A 90 3.79 9.16 5.92
CA ARG A 90 3.46 7.84 5.36
C ARG A 90 4.69 6.95 5.26
N GLU A 91 5.81 7.49 4.79
CA GLU A 91 7.07 6.76 4.70
C GLU A 91 7.58 6.34 6.08
N HIS A 92 7.46 7.21 7.08
CA HIS A 92 7.78 6.87 8.47
C HIS A 92 6.85 5.79 9.02
N ILE A 93 5.55 5.82 8.74
CA ILE A 93 4.63 4.76 9.16
C ILE A 93 4.99 3.42 8.50
N HIS A 94 5.25 3.41 7.19
CA HIS A 94 5.65 2.21 6.46
C HIS A 94 6.98 1.65 6.98
N ALA A 95 7.97 2.51 7.24
CA ALA A 95 9.23 2.10 7.85
C ALA A 95 9.02 1.52 9.25
N GLY A 96 8.18 2.16 10.07
CA GLY A 96 7.86 1.72 11.42
C GLY A 96 7.20 0.34 11.46
N ILE A 97 6.20 0.15 10.60
CA ILE A 97 5.47 -1.13 10.49
C ILE A 97 6.38 -2.24 10.01
N THR A 98 7.12 -2.00 8.92
CA THR A 98 7.96 -3.04 8.32
C THR A 98 9.18 -3.38 9.19
N ALA A 99 9.72 -2.42 9.96
CA ALA A 99 10.73 -2.69 10.99
C ALA A 99 10.15 -3.52 12.15
N GLY A 100 8.94 -3.20 12.61
CA GLY A 100 8.24 -3.98 13.65
C GLY A 100 7.97 -5.42 13.23
N LEU A 101 7.53 -5.64 11.99
CA LEU A 101 7.37 -6.98 11.40
C LEU A 101 8.70 -7.72 11.26
N ALA A 102 9.82 -7.02 11.08
CA ALA A 102 11.15 -7.63 11.08
C ALA A 102 11.74 -7.87 12.48
N GLY A 103 10.98 -7.60 13.56
CA GLY A 103 11.46 -7.69 14.94
C GLY A 103 12.41 -6.56 15.35
N ALA A 104 12.65 -5.58 14.49
CA ALA A 104 13.51 -4.42 14.76
C ALA A 104 12.72 -3.33 15.53
N TYR A 105 12.24 -3.67 16.73
CA TYR A 105 11.27 -2.87 17.47
C TYR A 105 11.75 -1.46 17.83
N ASP A 106 13.04 -1.28 18.16
CA ASP A 106 13.63 0.05 18.41
C ASP A 106 13.56 0.97 17.18
N GLU A 107 13.85 0.40 16.01
CA GLU A 107 13.73 1.10 14.73
C GLU A 107 12.28 1.41 14.42
N GLY A 108 11.39 0.45 14.64
CA GLY A 108 9.94 0.63 14.54
C GLY A 108 9.47 1.83 15.36
N ARG A 109 9.83 1.88 16.64
CA ARG A 109 9.45 2.96 17.56
C ARG A 109 10.00 4.31 17.13
N ARG A 110 11.26 4.37 16.70
CA ARG A 110 11.84 5.63 16.18
C ARG A 110 11.05 6.17 15.00
N HIS A 111 10.71 5.32 14.04
CA HIS A 111 9.97 5.76 12.86
C HIS A 111 8.54 6.19 13.19
N LEU A 112 7.82 5.46 14.05
CA LEU A 112 6.49 5.90 14.51
C LEU A 112 6.54 7.20 15.32
N ALA A 113 7.60 7.42 16.11
CA ALA A 113 7.81 8.68 16.81
C ALA A 113 8.07 9.85 15.84
N LEU A 114 8.86 9.64 14.79
CA LEU A 114 9.07 10.66 13.74
C LEU A 114 7.75 11.01 13.03
N ALA A 115 6.94 10.00 12.68
CA ALA A 115 5.61 10.22 12.11
C ALA A 115 4.70 11.07 13.03
N ALA A 116 4.79 10.90 14.34
CA ALA A 116 4.04 11.70 15.31
C ALA A 116 4.44 13.19 15.33
N THR A 117 5.69 13.50 14.99
CA THR A 117 6.21 14.88 14.97
C THR A 117 5.89 15.66 13.69
N GLU A 118 5.39 14.99 12.64
CA GLU A 118 5.06 15.62 11.36
C GLU A 118 4.00 16.71 11.51
N THR A 119 4.22 17.88 10.90
CA THR A 119 3.28 19.00 10.99
C THR A 119 2.54 19.15 9.67
N HIS A 120 1.22 18.92 9.70
CA HIS A 120 0.39 19.02 8.51
C HIS A 120 -1.05 19.40 8.90
N PRO A 121 -1.71 20.30 8.16
CA PRO A 121 -3.00 20.87 8.57
C PRO A 121 -4.21 19.95 8.32
N ALA A 122 -4.04 18.88 7.55
CA ALA A 122 -5.16 18.04 7.16
C ALA A 122 -5.57 17.05 8.27
N PRO A 123 -6.86 16.94 8.64
CA PRO A 123 -7.33 16.09 9.73
C PRO A 123 -6.98 14.60 9.61
N TRP A 124 -6.81 14.08 8.40
CA TRP A 124 -6.40 12.69 8.18
C TRP A 124 -5.01 12.39 8.77
N VAL A 125 -4.17 13.40 8.97
CA VAL A 125 -2.86 13.25 9.61
C VAL A 125 -2.99 12.93 11.09
N ASP A 126 -3.95 13.53 11.80
CA ASP A 126 -4.16 13.24 13.21
C ASP A 126 -4.62 11.79 13.43
N VAL A 127 -5.43 11.27 12.51
CA VAL A 127 -5.83 9.84 12.50
C VAL A 127 -4.61 8.93 12.35
N LEU A 128 -3.68 9.26 11.45
CA LEU A 128 -2.44 8.50 11.27
C LEU A 128 -1.54 8.55 12.52
N LYS A 129 -1.44 9.71 13.18
CA LYS A 129 -0.67 9.87 14.42
C LYS A 129 -1.27 9.09 15.58
N GLN A 130 -2.60 9.13 15.72
CA GLN A 130 -3.31 8.34 16.71
C GLN A 130 -3.02 6.84 16.49
N ARG A 131 -3.04 6.39 15.23
CA ARG A 131 -2.69 5.01 14.90
C ARG A 131 -1.23 4.67 15.26
N CYS A 132 -0.29 5.59 15.06
CA CYS A 132 1.10 5.41 15.50
C CYS A 132 1.18 5.19 17.03
N ALA A 133 0.45 5.99 17.80
CA ALA A 133 0.43 5.90 19.26
C ALA A 133 -0.13 4.55 19.75
N GLU A 134 -1.14 4.00 19.08
CA GLU A 134 -1.70 2.67 19.37
C GLU A 134 -0.73 1.53 19.07
N LEU A 135 0.07 1.66 18.00
CA LEU A 135 1.02 0.65 17.58
C LEU A 135 2.32 0.64 18.40
N MET A 136 2.76 1.81 18.89
CA MET A 136 3.99 1.96 19.67
C MET A 136 4.14 0.99 20.86
N PRO A 137 3.15 0.79 21.75
CA PRO A 137 3.28 -0.14 22.88
C PRO A 137 3.34 -1.62 22.48
N LEU A 138 2.89 -1.95 21.27
CA LEU A 138 2.92 -3.33 20.75
C LEU A 138 4.30 -3.72 20.20
N LEU A 139 5.13 -2.75 19.85
CA LEU A 139 6.49 -2.94 19.34
C LEU A 139 7.42 -3.42 20.45
N GLN A 140 7.28 -4.66 20.88
CA GLN A 140 8.16 -5.34 21.82
C GLN A 140 8.02 -6.85 21.61
N ARG A 141 8.96 -7.61 22.17
CA ARG A 141 8.84 -9.07 22.18
C ARG A 141 7.53 -9.43 22.89
N ASP A 142 6.75 -10.33 22.28
CA ASP A 142 5.44 -10.78 22.77
C ASP A 142 4.36 -9.68 22.89
N GLY A 143 4.61 -8.47 22.37
CA GLY A 143 3.68 -7.33 22.41
C GLY A 143 2.50 -7.41 21.43
N GLY A 144 2.37 -8.50 20.67
CA GLY A 144 1.24 -8.71 19.75
C GLY A 144 1.26 -7.87 18.47
N PHE A 145 2.38 -7.20 18.14
CA PHE A 145 2.47 -6.31 16.97
C PHE A 145 2.07 -6.98 15.65
N GLU A 146 2.63 -8.16 15.34
CA GLU A 146 2.33 -8.88 14.10
C GLU A 146 0.84 -9.26 14.03
N ALA A 147 0.26 -9.72 15.14
CA ALA A 147 -1.15 -10.07 15.23
C ALA A 147 -2.05 -8.86 14.97
N GLU A 148 -1.70 -7.68 15.49
CA GLU A 148 -2.46 -6.44 15.26
C GLU A 148 -2.36 -5.97 13.80
N ILE A 149 -1.19 -6.07 13.16
CA ILE A 149 -1.05 -5.75 11.73
C ILE A 149 -1.86 -6.74 10.88
N ALA A 150 -1.83 -8.04 11.18
CA ALA A 150 -2.64 -9.04 10.49
C ALA A 150 -4.15 -8.79 10.68
N ALA A 151 -4.57 -8.42 11.89
CA ALA A 151 -5.95 -8.05 12.18
C ALA A 151 -6.37 -6.79 11.41
N THR A 152 -5.49 -5.78 11.34
CA THR A 152 -5.71 -4.55 10.54
C THR A 152 -5.92 -4.91 9.07
N VAL A 153 -5.02 -5.69 8.47
CA VAL A 153 -5.15 -6.13 7.07
C VAL A 153 -6.48 -6.87 6.85
N THR A 154 -6.89 -7.71 7.80
CA THR A 154 -8.18 -8.42 7.73
C THR A 154 -9.38 -7.46 7.75
N ARG A 155 -9.37 -6.48 8.67
CA ARG A 155 -10.43 -5.45 8.74
C ARG A 155 -10.47 -4.59 7.48
N THR A 156 -9.32 -4.13 6.99
CA THR A 156 -9.21 -3.36 5.73
C THR A 156 -9.76 -4.15 4.55
N ARG A 157 -9.40 -5.43 4.42
CA ARG A 157 -9.93 -6.28 3.33
C ARG A 157 -11.45 -6.41 3.40
N ARG A 158 -12.01 -6.61 4.60
CA ARG A 158 -13.47 -6.66 4.79
C ARG A 158 -14.13 -5.33 4.40
N ALA A 159 -13.58 -4.20 4.83
CA ALA A 159 -14.11 -2.87 4.51
C ALA A 159 -14.12 -2.62 2.99
N LEU A 160 -13.10 -3.12 2.28
CA LEU A 160 -12.97 -3.02 0.83
C LEU A 160 -13.77 -4.09 0.04
N GLY A 161 -14.50 -4.99 0.72
CA GLY A 161 -15.19 -6.10 0.07
C GLY A 161 -14.24 -7.13 -0.58
N LEU A 162 -12.97 -7.16 -0.18
CA LEU A 162 -11.98 -8.11 -0.69
C LEU A 162 -12.15 -9.48 0.01
N PRO A 163 -11.84 -10.60 -0.68
CA PRO A 163 -11.87 -11.93 -0.07
C PRO A 163 -10.99 -12.00 1.18
N GLU A 164 -11.33 -12.86 2.14
CA GLU A 164 -10.47 -13.10 3.30
C GLU A 164 -9.06 -13.50 2.87
N TRP A 165 -8.05 -13.05 3.63
CA TRP A 165 -6.68 -13.46 3.40
C TRP A 165 -6.50 -14.90 3.86
N ARG A 166 -6.37 -15.84 2.91
CA ARG A 166 -6.25 -17.29 3.17
C ARG A 166 -4.89 -17.86 2.75
N SER A 167 -3.75 -17.27 3.17
CA SER A 167 -2.44 -17.95 3.07
C SER A 167 -1.25 -17.23 3.73
N SER A 168 -0.47 -18.02 4.49
CA SER A 168 0.90 -17.83 5.05
C SER A 168 1.15 -16.67 6.04
N PRO A 169 2.06 -16.88 7.03
CA PRO A 169 2.48 -15.82 7.95
C PRO A 169 3.04 -14.61 7.18
N LEU A 170 2.85 -13.41 7.73
CA LEU A 170 3.35 -12.14 7.16
C LEU A 170 4.88 -12.15 6.99
N ILE A 171 5.53 -13.07 7.69
CA ILE A 171 6.96 -13.33 7.69
C ILE A 171 7.14 -14.81 7.30
N PRO A 172 7.84 -15.14 6.20
CA PRO A 172 8.25 -16.52 5.96
C PRO A 172 9.17 -17.02 7.10
N PRO A 173 9.13 -18.30 7.49
CA PRO A 173 10.13 -18.84 8.41
C PRO A 173 11.54 -18.62 7.81
N GLY A 174 12.44 -18.07 8.61
CA GLY A 174 13.83 -17.79 8.24
C GLY A 174 14.71 -19.03 8.11
#